data_AF-A0AAU3T354-F1
#
_entry.id   AF-A0AAU3T354-F1
#
_cell.length_a   1.000
_cell.length_b   1.000
_cell.length_c   1.000
_cell.angle_alpha   90.00
_cell.angle_beta   90.00
_cell.angle_gamma   90.00
#
_symmetry.space_group_name_H-M   'P 1'
#
loop_
_entity.id
_entity.type
_entity.pdbx_description
1 polymer ?
#
loop_
_entity_poly.entity_id
_entity_poly.type
_entity_poly.pdbx_seq_one_letter_code
_entity_poly.pdbx_strand_id
1 'polypeptide(L)'
;MIEGECAAPSLDGLAEEVTAVLNARHDRGVEAFERILNAVAGHGHRDPEALAAALGPVPRELTVAAHPRVRPFLLSVPSRTTGAVEPHHLVDRLTAYARLGITPGPADLGQALLRCGGGPADPEVVTAAERLELEEAPRVAAWLRQGGLPHPTSLREPEAGAPERSSRRRGARIGRRILVGHGAIEGRGVFPRRFWSLFRAFEPHIGCAHASQPDGRDAHTVAVVPWHPEIPRPGC
;
A
#
# COMPACT_ATOMS: atom_id res chain seq x y z
N MET A 1 -7.56 40.96 12.51
CA MET A 1 -8.13 40.63 11.19
C MET A 1 -7.25 39.59 10.54
N ILE A 2 -7.61 38.32 10.67
CA ILE A 2 -7.16 37.27 9.75
C ILE A 2 -8.48 36.70 9.23
N GLU A 3 -9.05 37.38 8.25
CA GLU A 3 -10.07 36.77 7.41
C GLU A 3 -9.35 36.05 6.28
N GLY A 4 -9.63 34.76 6.17
CA GLY A 4 -8.99 33.84 5.24
C GLY A 4 -9.50 32.45 5.53
N GLU A 5 -10.82 32.33 5.72
CA GLU A 5 -11.49 31.04 5.67
C GLU A 5 -11.31 30.53 4.23
N CYS A 6 -10.31 29.67 4.02
CA CYS A 6 -10.13 28.93 2.77
C CYS A 6 -11.34 28.00 2.62
N ALA A 7 -12.48 28.54 2.22
CA ALA A 7 -13.57 27.77 1.68
C ALA A 7 -12.99 26.96 0.51
N ALA A 8 -12.94 25.64 0.68
CA ALA A 8 -12.55 24.77 -0.41
C ALA A 8 -13.43 25.10 -1.63
N PRO A 9 -12.86 25.22 -2.84
CA PRO A 9 -13.64 25.53 -4.03
C PRO A 9 -14.81 24.55 -4.14
N SER A 10 -15.95 25.01 -4.66
CA SER A 10 -17.07 24.11 -4.98
C SER A 10 -16.60 23.00 -5.92
N LEU A 11 -17.29 21.85 -5.92
CA LEU A 11 -16.91 20.71 -6.76
C LEU A 11 -16.82 21.06 -8.25
N ASP A 12 -17.74 21.91 -8.74
CA ASP A 12 -17.73 22.40 -10.12
C ASP A 12 -16.52 23.30 -10.41
N GLY A 13 -16.23 24.24 -9.50
CA GLY A 13 -15.06 25.12 -9.63
C GLY A 13 -13.74 24.36 -9.59
N LEU A 14 -13.67 23.29 -8.79
CA LEU A 14 -12.52 22.39 -8.76
C LEU A 14 -12.37 21.62 -10.09
N ALA A 15 -13.47 21.12 -10.68
CA ALA A 15 -13.43 20.40 -11.95
C ALA A 15 -12.97 21.29 -13.11
N GLU A 16 -13.43 22.55 -13.15
CA GLU A 16 -12.95 23.55 -14.11
C GLU A 16 -11.47 23.86 -13.92
N GLU A 17 -11.02 24.06 -12.67
CA GLU A 17 -9.63 24.39 -12.37
C GLU A 17 -8.68 23.22 -12.72
N VAL A 18 -9.09 21.98 -12.41
CA VAL A 18 -8.37 20.77 -12.84
C VAL A 18 -8.30 20.72 -14.37
N THR A 19 -9.42 20.88 -15.07
CA THR A 19 -9.45 20.88 -16.54
C THR A 19 -8.52 21.95 -17.13
N ALA A 20 -8.52 23.15 -16.56
CA ALA A 20 -7.64 24.24 -16.98
C ALA A 20 -6.16 23.89 -16.77
N VAL A 21 -5.80 23.25 -15.65
CA VAL A 21 -4.43 22.79 -15.38
C VAL A 21 -4.00 21.70 -16.36
N LEU A 22 -4.86 20.70 -16.62
CA LEU A 22 -4.52 19.62 -17.54
C LEU A 22 -4.33 20.11 -18.98
N ASN A 23 -5.05 21.16 -19.37
CA ASN A 23 -4.91 21.81 -20.67
C ASN A 23 -3.77 22.85 -20.73
N ALA A 24 -3.19 23.24 -19.59
CA ALA A 24 -2.16 24.26 -19.56
C ALA A 24 -0.84 23.70 -20.13
N ARG A 25 -0.27 24.41 -21.11
CA ARG A 25 1.05 24.07 -21.69
C ARG A 25 2.25 24.55 -20.84
N HIS A 26 1.99 25.21 -19.71
CA HIS A 26 3.00 25.85 -18.87
C HIS A 26 2.78 25.54 -17.39
N ASP A 27 3.88 25.49 -16.65
CA ASP A 27 3.91 25.29 -15.20
C ASP A 27 3.14 26.41 -14.48
N ARG A 28 2.18 26.02 -13.63
CA ARG A 28 1.35 26.93 -12.82
C ARG A 28 1.96 27.19 -11.44
N GLY A 29 3.12 26.59 -11.14
CA GLY A 29 3.84 26.70 -9.89
C GLY A 29 3.31 25.75 -8.81
N VAL A 30 4.17 25.48 -7.82
CA VAL A 30 3.91 24.52 -6.73
C VAL A 30 2.71 24.93 -5.87
N GLU A 31 2.51 26.21 -5.60
CA GLU A 31 1.39 26.69 -4.76
C GLU A 31 0.02 26.43 -5.40
N ALA A 32 -0.11 26.59 -6.71
CA ALA A 32 -1.34 26.29 -7.43
C ALA A 32 -1.63 24.78 -7.39
N PHE A 33 -0.59 23.97 -7.56
CA PHE A 33 -0.68 22.51 -7.45
C PHE A 33 -1.11 22.05 -6.05
N GLU A 34 -0.47 22.55 -4.99
CA GLU A 34 -0.79 22.19 -3.60
C GLU A 34 -2.23 22.58 -3.23
N ARG A 35 -2.70 23.74 -3.69
CA ARG A 35 -4.09 24.19 -3.45
C ARG A 35 -5.10 23.24 -4.08
N ILE A 36 -4.89 22.87 -5.34
CA ILE A 36 -5.77 21.96 -6.07
C ILE A 36 -5.73 20.56 -5.44
N LEU A 37 -4.54 20.06 -5.12
CA LEU A 37 -4.38 18.79 -4.41
C LEU A 37 -5.12 18.78 -3.07
N ASN A 38 -4.98 19.84 -2.28
CA ASN A 38 -5.64 19.95 -0.99
C ASN A 38 -7.18 19.96 -1.13
N ALA A 39 -7.70 20.64 -2.17
CA ALA A 39 -9.14 20.63 -2.46
C ALA A 39 -9.63 19.24 -2.90
N VAL A 40 -8.90 18.56 -3.79
CA VAL A 40 -9.20 17.18 -4.23
C VAL A 40 -9.19 16.23 -3.04
N ALA A 41 -8.15 16.28 -2.20
CA ALA A 41 -8.04 15.43 -1.01
C ALA A 41 -9.17 15.71 -0.01
N GLY A 42 -9.48 16.99 0.22
CA GLY A 42 -10.54 17.42 1.13
C GLY A 42 -11.93 16.94 0.70
N HIS A 43 -12.27 17.07 -0.58
CA HIS A 43 -13.55 16.59 -1.11
C HIS A 43 -13.59 15.07 -1.21
N GLY A 44 -12.52 14.42 -1.65
CA GLY A 44 -12.45 12.96 -1.75
C GLY A 44 -12.54 12.26 -0.41
N HIS A 45 -12.07 12.90 0.67
CA HIS A 45 -12.23 12.38 2.02
C HIS A 45 -13.68 12.48 2.54
N ARG A 46 -14.41 13.55 2.18
CA ARG A 46 -15.78 13.79 2.66
C ARG A 46 -16.83 13.05 1.82
N ASP A 47 -16.70 13.12 0.50
CA ASP A 47 -17.66 12.57 -0.45
C ASP A 47 -16.94 12.16 -1.75
N PRO A 48 -16.40 10.93 -1.78
CA PRO A 48 -15.67 10.43 -2.94
C PRO A 48 -16.56 10.22 -4.17
N GLU A 49 -17.85 9.91 -4.01
CA GLU A 49 -18.77 9.72 -5.14
C GLU A 49 -19.12 11.04 -5.81
N ALA A 50 -19.42 12.09 -5.04
CA ALA A 50 -19.69 13.41 -5.59
C ALA A 50 -18.46 13.99 -6.31
N LEU A 51 -17.26 13.79 -5.74
CA LEU A 51 -16.02 14.19 -6.41
C LEU A 51 -15.80 13.43 -7.72
N ALA A 52 -16.03 12.11 -7.72
CA ALA A 52 -15.88 11.30 -8.93
C ALA A 52 -16.88 11.72 -10.03
N ALA A 53 -18.11 12.05 -9.66
CA ALA A 53 -19.12 12.57 -10.58
C ALA A 53 -18.71 13.93 -11.16
N ALA A 54 -18.25 14.86 -10.33
CA ALA A 54 -17.81 16.20 -10.74
C ALA A 54 -16.57 16.16 -11.65
N LEU A 55 -15.63 15.25 -11.39
CA LEU A 55 -14.44 15.05 -12.23
C LEU A 55 -14.70 14.17 -13.47
N GLY A 56 -15.90 13.61 -13.62
CA GLY A 56 -16.27 12.75 -14.76
C GLY A 56 -16.00 13.37 -16.14
N PRO A 57 -16.29 14.66 -16.38
CA PRO A 57 -16.01 15.35 -17.64
C PRO A 57 -14.54 15.72 -17.88
N VAL A 58 -13.69 15.64 -16.85
CA VAL A 58 -12.28 16.01 -16.95
C VAL A 58 -11.58 14.99 -17.87
N PRO A 59 -10.85 15.45 -18.90
CA PRO A 59 -10.16 14.55 -19.83
C PRO A 59 -9.18 13.65 -19.06
N ARG A 60 -9.38 12.33 -19.19
CA ARG A 60 -8.57 11.30 -18.51
C ARG A 60 -7.22 11.04 -19.17
N GLU A 61 -7.04 11.56 -20.38
CA GLU A 61 -5.81 11.41 -21.15
C GLU A 61 -4.97 12.68 -21.03
N LEU A 62 -4.03 12.66 -20.08
CA LEU A 62 -2.88 13.55 -20.14
C LEU A 62 -1.84 12.92 -21.04
N THR A 63 -1.63 13.50 -22.22
CA THR A 63 -0.39 13.28 -22.98
C THR A 63 0.70 14.18 -22.41
N VAL A 64 1.00 14.04 -21.13
CA VAL A 64 2.24 14.58 -20.56
C VAL A 64 3.31 13.57 -20.90
N ALA A 65 4.34 14.00 -21.65
CA ALA A 65 5.52 13.17 -21.84
C ALA A 65 6.05 12.82 -20.44
N ALA A 66 5.84 11.57 -20.03
CA ALA A 66 6.21 11.14 -18.71
C ALA A 66 7.72 11.31 -18.59
N HIS A 67 8.15 12.16 -17.66
CA HIS A 67 9.56 12.24 -17.36
C HIS A 67 9.96 10.85 -16.83
N PRO A 68 10.99 10.17 -17.37
CA PRO A 68 11.28 8.77 -17.06
C PRO A 68 11.57 8.49 -15.56
N ARG A 69 11.83 9.56 -14.79
CA ARG A 69 12.00 9.52 -13.33
C ARG A 69 10.71 9.71 -12.52
N VAL A 70 9.64 10.20 -13.14
CA VAL A 70 8.34 10.44 -12.50
C VAL A 70 7.45 9.24 -12.79
N ARG A 71 7.12 8.49 -11.75
CA ARG A 71 6.13 7.40 -11.82
C ARG A 71 4.73 8.03 -11.80
N PRO A 72 3.80 7.62 -12.69
CA PRO A 72 2.49 8.27 -12.79
C PRO A 72 1.68 8.13 -11.50
N PHE A 73 1.82 7.00 -10.82
CA PHE A 73 1.29 6.71 -9.49
C PHE A 73 2.00 5.48 -8.91
N LEU A 74 1.83 5.24 -7.61
CA LEU A 74 2.32 4.02 -6.96
C LEU A 74 1.37 2.84 -7.24
N LEU A 75 1.92 1.72 -7.70
CA LEU A 75 1.22 0.45 -7.88
C LEU A 75 0.69 -0.10 -6.56
N SER A 76 1.38 0.21 -5.46
CA SER A 76 1.11 -0.34 -4.13
C SER A 76 0.07 0.41 -3.30
N VAL A 77 -0.59 1.43 -3.88
CA VAL A 77 -1.68 2.17 -3.20
C VAL A 77 -2.82 1.22 -2.86
N PRO A 78 -3.26 1.09 -1.60
CA PRO A 78 -4.36 0.22 -1.25
C PRO A 78 -5.63 0.52 -2.07
N SER A 79 -6.35 -0.52 -2.49
CA SER A 79 -7.72 -0.42 -3.04
C SER A 79 -8.79 -0.86 -2.04
N ARG A 80 -8.38 -1.45 -0.90
CA ARG A 80 -9.26 -1.83 0.21
C ARG A 80 -8.83 -1.18 1.52
N THR A 81 -9.77 -1.03 2.43
CA THR A 81 -9.56 -0.50 3.79
C THR A 81 -8.61 -1.34 4.64
N THR A 82 -8.39 -2.61 4.27
CA THR A 82 -7.41 -3.50 4.90
C THR A 82 -5.96 -3.20 4.54
N GLY A 83 -5.71 -2.26 3.61
CA GLY A 83 -4.39 -2.03 3.04
C GLY A 83 -4.06 -2.92 1.85
N ALA A 84 -4.99 -3.80 1.46
CA ALA A 84 -4.88 -4.68 0.31
C ALA A 84 -4.98 -3.94 -1.02
N VAL A 85 -4.31 -4.51 -2.03
CA VAL A 85 -4.50 -4.16 -3.44
C VAL A 85 -5.25 -5.31 -4.08
N GLU A 86 -6.36 -5.03 -4.72
CA GLU A 86 -7.10 -6.03 -5.48
C GLU A 86 -6.40 -6.37 -6.80
N PRO A 87 -6.46 -7.65 -7.25
CA PRO A 87 -5.83 -8.09 -8.48
C PRO A 87 -6.17 -7.22 -9.70
N HIS A 88 -7.44 -6.89 -9.91
CA HIS A 88 -7.87 -6.10 -11.06
C HIS A 88 -7.32 -4.67 -10.99
N HIS A 89 -7.36 -4.02 -9.82
CA HIS A 89 -6.75 -2.70 -9.62
C HIS A 89 -5.24 -2.68 -9.89
N LEU A 90 -4.52 -3.75 -9.54
CA LEU A 90 -3.10 -3.86 -9.88
C LEU A 90 -2.88 -3.96 -11.40
N VAL A 91 -3.69 -4.77 -12.10
CA VAL A 91 -3.61 -4.93 -13.56
C VAL A 91 -3.98 -3.64 -14.29
N ASP A 92 -5.00 -2.91 -13.84
CA ASP A 92 -5.39 -1.61 -14.43
C ASP A 92 -4.24 -0.60 -14.32
N ARG A 93 -3.59 -0.54 -13.17
CA ARG A 93 -2.43 0.31 -12.93
C ARG A 93 -1.26 -0.05 -13.82
N LEU A 94 -0.93 -1.34 -13.93
CA LEU A 94 0.12 -1.82 -14.83
C LEU A 94 -0.22 -1.59 -16.31
N THR A 95 -1.49 -1.67 -16.69
CA THR A 95 -1.96 -1.32 -18.05
C THR A 95 -1.62 0.13 -18.37
N ALA A 96 -1.83 1.06 -17.44
CA ALA A 96 -1.44 2.45 -17.63
C ALA A 96 0.09 2.63 -17.69
N TYR A 97 0.88 1.88 -16.91
CA TYR A 97 2.34 1.86 -17.06
C TYR A 97 2.78 1.37 -18.46
N ALA A 98 2.17 0.29 -18.96
CA ALA A 98 2.45 -0.27 -20.28
C ALA A 98 2.13 0.75 -21.40
N ARG A 99 0.95 1.38 -21.35
CA ARG A 99 0.53 2.42 -22.32
C ARG A 99 1.49 3.61 -22.38
N LEU A 100 2.12 3.95 -21.25
CA LEU A 100 3.07 5.05 -21.15
C LEU A 100 4.51 4.62 -21.45
N GLY A 101 4.77 3.33 -21.66
CA GLY A 101 6.13 2.80 -21.87
C GLY A 101 7.05 2.99 -20.66
N ILE A 102 6.49 3.06 -19.44
CA ILE A 102 7.25 3.27 -18.21
C ILE A 102 7.43 1.94 -17.49
N THR A 103 8.68 1.61 -17.14
CA THR A 103 8.96 0.43 -16.30
C THR A 103 8.55 0.69 -14.85
N PRO A 104 7.78 -0.20 -14.20
CA PRO A 104 7.53 -0.18 -12.77
C PRO A 104 8.80 -0.02 -11.92
N GLY A 105 8.68 0.65 -10.78
CA GLY A 105 9.77 0.65 -9.81
C GLY A 105 9.81 -0.71 -9.09
N PRO A 106 10.97 -1.39 -8.96
CA PRO A 106 11.00 -2.74 -8.36
C PRO A 106 10.58 -2.76 -6.87
N ALA A 107 10.69 -1.63 -6.17
CA ALA A 107 10.20 -1.48 -4.80
C ALA A 107 8.69 -1.46 -4.72
N ASP A 108 8.08 -0.62 -5.54
CA ASP A 108 6.66 -0.39 -5.55
C ASP A 108 5.92 -1.58 -6.14
N LEU A 109 6.42 -2.20 -7.22
CA LEU A 109 5.88 -3.45 -7.74
C LEU A 109 5.98 -4.58 -6.71
N GLY A 110 7.13 -4.74 -6.06
CA GLY A 110 7.29 -5.72 -4.99
C GLY A 110 6.27 -5.50 -3.87
N GLN A 111 6.10 -4.25 -3.44
CA GLN A 111 5.12 -3.90 -2.43
C GLN A 111 3.68 -4.17 -2.87
N ALA A 112 3.35 -3.86 -4.13
CA ALA A 112 2.03 -4.10 -4.70
C ALA A 112 1.70 -5.60 -4.75
N LEU A 113 2.67 -6.44 -5.11
CA LEU A 113 2.52 -7.91 -5.09
C LEU A 113 2.31 -8.44 -3.67
N LEU A 114 3.06 -7.96 -2.67
CA LEU A 114 2.85 -8.35 -1.27
C LEU A 114 1.45 -7.95 -0.75
N ARG A 115 0.92 -6.82 -1.24
CA ARG A 115 -0.44 -6.35 -0.93
C ARG A 115 -1.52 -6.97 -1.81
N CYS A 116 -1.17 -7.68 -2.87
CA CYS A 116 -2.09 -8.33 -3.80
C CYS A 116 -1.99 -9.86 -3.63
N GLY A 117 -2.69 -10.37 -2.63
CA GLY A 117 -2.68 -11.77 -2.22
C GLY A 117 -4.01 -12.16 -1.57
N GLY A 118 -3.99 -13.19 -0.73
CA GLY A 118 -5.20 -13.71 -0.07
C GLY A 118 -5.91 -14.82 -0.83
N GLY A 119 -5.26 -15.40 -1.85
CA GLY A 119 -5.77 -16.51 -2.64
C GLY A 119 -5.67 -16.25 -4.15
N PRO A 120 -5.78 -17.31 -4.99
CA PRO A 120 -5.72 -17.19 -6.44
C PRO A 120 -6.71 -16.14 -6.98
N ALA A 121 -6.22 -15.28 -7.86
CA ALA A 121 -7.05 -14.30 -8.54
C ALA A 121 -7.98 -14.95 -9.57
N ASP A 122 -8.99 -14.21 -9.99
CA ASP A 122 -9.86 -14.57 -11.11
C ASP A 122 -9.02 -14.87 -12.38
N PRO A 123 -9.27 -16.00 -13.08
CA PRO A 123 -8.58 -16.34 -14.33
C PRO A 123 -8.62 -15.25 -15.41
N GLU A 124 -9.67 -14.43 -15.47
CA GLU A 124 -9.76 -13.31 -16.41
C GLU A 124 -8.72 -12.22 -16.09
N VAL A 125 -8.54 -11.91 -14.80
CA VAL A 125 -7.54 -10.94 -14.35
C VAL A 125 -6.12 -11.47 -14.60
N VAL A 126 -5.90 -12.78 -14.40
CA VAL A 126 -4.62 -13.42 -14.74
C VAL A 126 -4.36 -13.31 -16.24
N THR A 127 -5.35 -13.61 -17.08
CA THR A 127 -5.24 -13.50 -18.55
C THR A 127 -4.95 -12.07 -18.98
N ALA A 128 -5.57 -11.08 -18.34
CA ALA A 128 -5.29 -9.67 -18.60
C ALA A 128 -3.85 -9.30 -18.24
N ALA A 129 -3.33 -9.80 -17.10
CA ALA A 129 -1.95 -9.59 -16.70
C ALA A 129 -0.94 -10.21 -17.69
N GLU A 130 -1.25 -11.35 -18.29
CA GLU A 130 -0.39 -12.01 -19.30
C GLU A 130 -0.28 -11.23 -20.61
N ARG A 131 -1.28 -10.40 -20.93
CA ARG A 131 -1.33 -9.59 -22.14
C ARG A 131 -0.62 -8.23 -22.00
N LEU A 132 -0.11 -7.91 -20.81
CA LEU A 132 0.59 -6.65 -20.58
C LEU A 132 1.92 -6.64 -21.34
N GLU A 133 2.16 -5.58 -22.11
CA GLU A 133 3.43 -5.33 -22.79
C GLU A 133 4.48 -4.74 -21.81
N LEU A 134 4.80 -5.50 -20.77
CA LEU A 134 5.78 -5.16 -19.73
C LEU A 134 6.70 -6.35 -19.46
N GLU A 135 7.96 -6.09 -19.12
CA GLU A 135 8.93 -7.15 -18.76
C GLU A 135 8.46 -7.96 -17.53
N GLU A 136 7.75 -7.31 -16.60
CA GLU A 136 7.30 -7.94 -15.37
C GLU A 136 5.98 -8.73 -15.51
N ALA A 137 5.30 -8.67 -16.66
CA ALA A 137 4.00 -9.28 -16.90
C ALA A 137 3.95 -10.79 -16.57
N PRO A 138 4.91 -11.64 -17.02
CA PRO A 138 4.89 -13.07 -16.68
C PRO A 138 4.96 -13.32 -15.18
N ARG A 139 5.75 -12.51 -14.46
CA ARG A 139 5.89 -12.60 -13.00
C ARG A 139 4.59 -12.21 -12.30
N VAL A 140 3.94 -11.13 -12.74
CA VAL A 140 2.66 -10.67 -12.16
C VAL A 140 1.58 -11.72 -12.37
N ALA A 141 1.44 -12.24 -13.59
CA ALA A 141 0.46 -13.29 -13.89
C ALA A 141 0.69 -14.55 -13.06
N ALA A 142 1.94 -15.00 -12.92
CA ALA A 142 2.28 -16.14 -12.07
C ALA A 142 1.91 -15.89 -10.59
N TRP A 143 2.18 -14.70 -10.07
CA TRP A 143 1.84 -14.30 -8.70
C TRP A 143 0.33 -14.32 -8.44
N LEU A 144 -0.44 -13.72 -9.36
CA LEU A 144 -1.90 -13.68 -9.28
C LEU A 144 -2.52 -15.08 -9.36
N ARG A 145 -1.99 -15.95 -10.23
CA ARG A 145 -2.43 -17.35 -10.35
C ARG A 145 -2.14 -18.16 -9.09
N GLN A 146 -0.99 -17.95 -8.46
CA GLN A 146 -0.60 -18.64 -7.22
C GLN A 146 -1.35 -18.11 -5.99
N GLY A 147 -1.87 -16.88 -6.08
CA GLY A 147 -2.61 -16.23 -5.00
C GLY A 147 -1.76 -15.46 -4.01
N GLY A 148 -0.54 -15.11 -4.43
CA GLY A 148 0.44 -14.41 -3.62
C GLY A 148 1.31 -15.31 -2.77
N LEU A 149 1.73 -14.81 -1.61
CA LEU A 149 2.54 -15.58 -0.67
C LEU A 149 1.72 -16.73 -0.06
N PRO A 150 2.35 -17.89 0.19
CA PRO A 150 1.71 -18.93 0.96
C PRO A 150 1.42 -18.44 2.38
N HIS A 151 0.24 -18.79 2.90
CA HIS A 151 -0.12 -18.52 4.31
C HIS A 151 0.90 -19.19 5.22
N PRO A 152 1.61 -18.45 6.08
CA PRO A 152 2.57 -19.04 6.96
C PRO A 152 1.85 -19.88 8.00
N THR A 153 2.49 -20.98 8.40
CA THR A 153 2.04 -21.75 9.54
C THR A 153 2.21 -20.90 10.79
N SER A 154 1.10 -20.49 11.39
CA SER A 154 1.11 -19.76 12.66
C SER A 154 1.26 -20.75 13.81
N LEU A 155 2.18 -20.46 14.72
CA LEU A 155 2.31 -21.17 15.99
C LEU A 155 1.71 -20.29 17.09
N ARG A 156 0.75 -20.83 17.83
CA ARG A 156 0.16 -20.18 18.99
C ARG A 156 0.59 -20.94 20.23
N GLU A 157 1.41 -20.29 21.05
CA GLU A 157 1.82 -20.86 22.33
C GLU A 157 1.10 -20.14 23.48
N PRO A 158 0.26 -20.85 24.26
CA PRO A 158 -0.31 -20.30 25.48
C PRO A 158 0.76 -20.31 26.56
N GLU A 159 1.28 -19.14 26.93
CA GLU A 159 2.19 -19.02 28.06
C GLU A 159 1.37 -18.87 29.35
N ALA A 160 1.55 -19.82 30.28
CA ALA A 160 1.07 -19.69 31.65
C ALA A 160 1.93 -18.65 32.36
N GLY A 161 1.49 -17.39 32.36
CA GLY A 161 2.22 -16.32 33.00
C GLY A 161 2.28 -16.54 34.51
N ALA A 162 3.48 -16.75 35.03
CA ALA A 162 3.73 -16.55 36.44
C ALA A 162 3.38 -15.09 36.78
N PRO A 163 2.73 -14.81 37.93
CA PRO A 163 2.41 -13.44 38.32
C PRO A 163 3.70 -12.62 38.43
N GLU A 164 3.85 -11.66 37.52
CA GLU A 164 4.98 -10.73 37.54
C GLU A 164 4.84 -9.83 38.77
N ARG A 165 5.86 -9.76 39.63
CA ARG A 165 5.85 -8.87 40.80
C ARG A 165 5.59 -7.44 40.32
N SER A 166 4.59 -6.78 40.88
CA SER A 166 4.25 -5.41 40.54
C SER A 166 5.47 -4.51 40.74
N SER A 167 5.99 -3.95 39.65
CA SER A 167 6.95 -2.85 39.75
C SER A 167 6.16 -1.55 39.88
N ARG A 168 6.60 -0.64 40.76
CA ARG A 168 5.97 0.68 40.96
C ARG A 168 5.87 1.54 39.68
N ARG A 169 6.56 1.15 38.60
CA ARG A 169 6.53 1.84 37.29
C ARG A 169 5.61 1.19 36.25
N ARG A 170 5.20 -0.08 36.39
CA ARG A 170 4.52 -0.83 35.30
C ARG A 170 3.23 -1.57 35.67
N GLY A 171 2.73 -1.44 36.91
CA GLY A 171 1.54 -2.17 37.36
C GLY A 171 1.74 -3.70 37.35
N ALA A 172 0.85 -4.45 37.98
CA ALA A 172 0.83 -5.90 37.82
C ALA A 172 0.25 -6.25 36.45
N ARG A 173 0.97 -7.05 35.63
CA ARG A 173 0.45 -7.56 34.36
C ARG A 173 -0.17 -8.94 34.58
N ILE A 174 -1.40 -9.16 34.12
CA ILE A 174 -2.09 -10.45 34.24
C ILE A 174 -1.41 -11.50 33.36
N GLY A 175 -1.11 -12.65 33.97
CA GLY A 175 -0.26 -13.73 33.45
C GLY A 175 -0.91 -14.70 32.47
N ARG A 176 -1.55 -14.21 31.40
CA ARG A 176 -1.89 -15.07 30.24
C ARG A 176 -1.65 -14.29 28.96
N ARG A 177 -0.69 -14.73 28.16
CA ARG A 177 -0.35 -14.14 26.85
C ARG A 177 -0.45 -15.21 25.77
N ILE A 178 -0.97 -14.83 24.61
CA ILE A 178 -0.91 -15.65 23.40
C ILE A 178 0.24 -15.07 22.59
N LEU A 179 1.31 -15.84 22.49
CA LEU A 179 2.43 -15.53 21.62
C LEU A 179 2.11 -16.07 20.22
N VAL A 180 2.28 -15.23 19.19
CA VAL A 180 2.04 -15.59 17.79
C VAL A 180 3.36 -15.51 17.05
N GLY A 181 3.84 -16.66 16.58
CA GLY A 181 4.99 -16.79 15.70
C GLY A 181 4.60 -17.29 14.31
N HIS A 182 5.54 -17.21 13.37
CA HIS A 182 5.35 -17.78 12.04
C HIS A 182 6.65 -18.40 11.49
N GLY A 183 6.52 -19.49 10.74
CA GLY A 183 7.63 -20.10 10.01
C GLY A 183 8.18 -19.21 8.89
N ALA A 184 9.35 -19.56 8.35
CA ALA A 184 9.88 -18.86 7.18
C ALA A 184 8.95 -19.02 5.97
N ILE A 185 8.82 -17.96 5.18
CA ILE A 185 7.98 -17.94 3.97
C ILE A 185 8.90 -18.12 2.76
N GLU A 186 8.54 -19.02 1.85
CA GLU A 186 9.30 -19.24 0.62
C GLU A 186 9.10 -18.09 -0.39
N GLY A 187 9.96 -18.01 -1.40
CA GLY A 187 9.79 -17.05 -2.51
C GLY A 187 10.51 -15.71 -2.38
N ARG A 188 11.32 -15.47 -1.33
CA ARG A 188 12.07 -14.19 -1.16
C ARG A 188 12.91 -13.77 -2.37
N GLY A 189 13.41 -14.74 -3.15
CA GLY A 189 14.31 -14.52 -4.30
C GLY A 189 13.69 -13.69 -5.43
N VAL A 190 12.36 -13.62 -5.52
CA VAL A 190 11.70 -12.77 -6.52
C VAL A 190 11.64 -11.30 -6.09
N PHE A 191 11.93 -10.99 -4.82
CA PHE A 191 11.83 -9.63 -4.29
C PHE A 191 13.20 -8.96 -4.12
N PRO A 192 13.27 -7.62 -4.21
CA PRO A 192 14.46 -6.86 -3.87
C PRO A 192 14.96 -7.18 -2.46
N ARG A 193 16.29 -7.19 -2.27
CA ARG A 193 16.96 -7.65 -1.03
C ARG A 193 16.44 -6.98 0.26
N ARG A 194 15.96 -5.75 0.19
CA ARG A 194 15.35 -5.01 1.32
C ARG A 194 14.11 -5.67 1.92
N PHE A 195 13.40 -6.50 1.15
CA PHE A 195 12.21 -7.20 1.62
C PHE A 195 12.50 -8.59 2.20
N TRP A 196 13.73 -9.09 2.08
CA TRP A 196 14.06 -10.46 2.49
C TRP A 196 13.90 -10.71 3.98
N SER A 197 13.91 -9.67 4.83
CA SER A 197 13.61 -9.79 6.25
C SER A 197 12.18 -10.26 6.50
N LEU A 198 11.21 -9.89 5.66
CA LEU A 198 9.79 -10.26 5.80
C LEU A 198 9.52 -11.75 5.59
N PHE A 199 10.47 -12.46 5.00
CA PHE A 199 10.37 -13.89 4.67
C PHE A 199 11.04 -14.79 5.73
N ARG A 200 11.68 -14.19 6.73
CA ARG A 200 12.34 -14.96 7.81
C ARG A 200 11.29 -15.51 8.76
N ALA A 201 11.63 -16.60 9.44
CA ALA A 201 10.82 -17.04 10.56
C ALA A 201 10.78 -15.93 11.62
N PHE A 202 9.60 -15.72 12.20
CA PHE A 202 9.41 -14.85 13.35
C PHE A 202 9.13 -15.72 14.57
N GLU A 203 10.07 -15.75 15.49
CA GLU A 203 9.89 -16.36 16.80
C GLU A 203 9.31 -15.30 17.75
N PRO A 204 8.23 -15.62 18.48
CA PRO A 204 7.64 -14.66 19.39
C PRO A 204 8.58 -14.48 20.60
N HIS A 205 8.85 -13.22 20.97
CA HIS A 205 9.72 -12.88 22.09
C HIS A 205 9.01 -11.98 23.13
N ILE A 206 9.34 -12.19 24.41
CA ILE A 206 8.70 -11.54 25.57
C ILE A 206 9.26 -10.12 25.87
N GLY A 207 10.40 -9.75 25.27
CA GLY A 207 11.02 -8.44 25.44
C GLY A 207 10.49 -7.39 24.48
N CYS A 208 10.42 -6.11 24.91
CA CYS A 208 10.28 -4.99 23.96
C CYS A 208 11.44 -5.07 22.97
N ALA A 209 11.16 -5.45 21.72
CA ALA A 209 12.15 -5.60 20.66
C ALA A 209 12.95 -4.31 20.37
N HIS A 210 12.49 -3.17 20.90
CA HIS A 210 13.10 -1.85 20.69
C HIS A 210 14.51 -1.73 21.30
N ALA A 211 14.85 -2.56 22.32
CA ALA A 211 16.12 -2.44 23.03
C ALA A 211 17.20 -3.41 22.53
N SER A 212 16.83 -4.45 21.77
CA SER A 212 17.73 -5.48 21.26
C SER A 212 17.76 -5.58 19.73
N GLN A 213 16.86 -4.90 19.03
CA GLN A 213 17.00 -4.64 17.60
C GLN A 213 17.66 -3.28 17.38
N PRO A 214 18.73 -3.19 16.55
CA PRO A 214 19.39 -1.91 16.27
C PRO A 214 18.51 -0.88 15.54
N ASP A 215 17.26 -1.21 15.19
CA ASP A 215 16.44 -0.37 14.32
C ASP A 215 14.94 -0.64 14.52
N GLY A 216 14.16 0.39 14.88
CA GLY A 216 12.73 0.31 15.18
C GLY A 216 11.83 0.12 13.95
N ARG A 217 12.16 -0.82 13.05
CA ARG A 217 11.56 -0.96 11.70
C ARG A 217 10.24 -1.74 11.66
N ASP A 218 9.84 -2.39 12.73
CA ASP A 218 8.83 -3.46 12.66
C ASP A 218 7.37 -3.01 12.93
N ALA A 219 7.12 -1.70 13.16
CA ALA A 219 5.75 -1.16 13.35
C ALA A 219 4.91 -1.04 12.08
N HIS A 220 5.53 -1.16 10.91
CA HIS A 220 4.84 -0.93 9.63
C HIS A 220 4.49 -2.23 8.89
N THR A 221 4.74 -3.39 9.49
CA THR A 221 4.69 -4.68 8.79
C THR A 221 3.28 -5.10 8.38
N VAL A 222 2.26 -4.79 9.19
CA VAL A 222 0.84 -5.00 8.83
C VAL A 222 0.46 -4.22 7.56
N ALA A 223 1.05 -3.04 7.35
CA ALA A 223 0.82 -2.26 6.14
C ALA A 223 1.51 -2.87 4.92
N VAL A 224 2.50 -3.74 5.10
CA VAL A 224 3.24 -4.37 4.01
C VAL A 224 2.57 -5.65 3.54
N VAL A 225 1.96 -6.40 4.45
CA VAL A 225 1.39 -7.70 4.15
C VAL A 225 0.00 -7.86 4.79
N PRO A 226 -1.06 -7.25 4.21
CA PRO A 226 -2.38 -7.18 4.83
C PRO A 226 -3.08 -8.54 5.00
N TRP A 227 -2.64 -9.55 4.25
CA TRP A 227 -3.14 -10.93 4.30
C TRP A 227 -2.42 -11.82 5.31
N HIS A 228 -1.36 -11.30 5.93
CA HIS A 228 -0.50 -12.04 6.84
C HIS A 228 -0.37 -11.30 8.18
N PRO A 229 -1.48 -11.16 8.94
CA PRO A 229 -1.53 -10.38 10.18
C PRO A 229 -0.62 -10.94 11.29
N GLU A 230 -0.16 -12.18 11.15
CA GLU A 230 0.84 -12.84 11.99
C GLU A 230 2.28 -12.34 11.77
N ILE A 231 2.56 -11.68 10.64
CA ILE A 231 3.82 -10.97 10.37
C ILE A 231 3.64 -9.55 10.95
N PRO A 232 4.40 -9.18 11.98
CA PRO A 232 3.87 -8.80 13.29
C PRO A 232 3.05 -7.51 13.36
N ARG A 233 2.11 -7.49 14.33
CA ARG A 233 1.74 -6.29 15.09
C ARG A 233 2.74 -6.13 16.23
N PRO A 234 3.56 -5.06 16.28
CA PRO A 234 4.16 -4.67 17.54
C PRO A 234 3.06 -4.05 18.40
N GLY A 235 2.38 -4.91 19.15
CA GLY A 235 1.53 -4.50 20.25
C GLY A 235 2.39 -4.39 21.51
N CYS A 236 2.59 -3.17 21.99
CA CYS A 236 2.64 -2.92 23.43
C CYS A 236 1.20 -2.88 23.96
#